data_AF-A0AAN0RID3-F1
#
_entry.id   AF-A0AAN0RID3-F1
#
_cell.length_a   1.000
_cell.length_b   1.000
_cell.length_c   1.000
_cell.angle_alpha   90.00
_cell.angle_beta   90.00
_cell.angle_gamma   90.00
#
_symmetry.space_group_name_H-M   'P 1'
#
loop_
_entity.id
_entity.type
_entity.pdbx_description
1 polymer ?
#
loop_
_entity_poly.entity_id
_entity_poly.type
_entity_poly.pdbx_seq_one_letter_code
_entity_poly.pdbx_strand_id
1 'polypeptide(L)'
;MSSIVTFEKLYMSVPFEDKDWAKNNGFKFDRMAKAWYLPPGKNPLEFKQYWSYLENTYHDRHELKKRGCRFNSKLKKWYVPSDCQEPYYEFVKWWPESLKQFVFNDKFIIEDYISKTGQSEMFKARSLHDGEFYAIKYFLGDVANFSNDAHRRAIDSEINALRSLEDHPNILEIVEWDQIADSSRFYIVSPWMPLGSLDNYIGRTESEIADLIFSAFKGTYDLNLQDIPDDDLEDNLDTETDVWLDEHQIIHGILDGIAHAHANNILHRDIKPGNILLDWVDNEVESANFVPLLCDFGTSKTFSRDTIKESEHTVVGLRTRPYRPEFIASSAQGKKEISHQKTWDLFAWAIVTIELMADRSVDSSEEALEILDAEIAPKLDEAIVNLIKSALSFNPNLRPHDTDDFRRKLNKLTEQRKKRLAWTN
;
A
#
# COMPACT_ATOMS: atom_id res chain seq x y z
N MET A 1 9.01 -16.14 3.78
CA MET A 1 10.29 -16.40 4.47
C MET A 1 10.02 -16.36 5.97
N SER A 2 10.23 -17.45 6.73
CA SER A 2 9.95 -17.46 8.17
C SER A 2 11.02 -16.68 8.95
N SER A 3 10.57 -15.75 9.80
CA SER A 3 11.35 -14.80 10.62
C SER A 3 12.28 -15.41 11.70
N ILE A 4 12.56 -16.71 11.67
CA ILE A 4 13.46 -17.32 12.64
C ILE A 4 14.86 -17.31 12.07
N VAL A 5 15.58 -16.24 12.40
CA VAL A 5 16.99 -16.12 12.06
C VAL A 5 17.85 -16.94 13.03
N THR A 6 18.62 -17.88 12.49
CA THR A 6 19.63 -18.65 13.23
C THR A 6 21.04 -18.09 12.99
N PHE A 7 21.35 -16.92 13.54
CA PHE A 7 22.76 -16.50 13.75
C PHE A 7 23.20 -16.81 15.18
N GLU A 8 24.44 -17.22 15.41
CA GLU A 8 24.96 -17.47 16.76
C GLU A 8 25.19 -16.17 17.56
N LYS A 9 25.78 -15.15 16.91
CA LYS A 9 25.99 -13.78 17.44
C LYS A 9 26.19 -12.80 16.28
N LEU A 10 25.38 -11.73 16.19
CA LEU A 10 25.59 -10.65 15.23
C LEU A 10 26.20 -9.43 15.92
N TYR A 11 27.45 -9.10 15.64
CA TYR A 11 28.11 -7.93 16.25
C TYR A 11 27.63 -6.64 15.60
N MET A 12 27.31 -5.65 16.44
CA MET A 12 26.69 -4.37 16.06
C MET A 12 27.57 -3.21 16.55
N SER A 13 27.61 -2.12 15.78
CA SER A 13 28.41 -0.93 16.10
C SER A 13 27.65 0.05 16.99
N VAL A 14 27.27 -0.40 18.18
CA VAL A 14 26.61 0.47 19.18
C VAL A 14 27.68 1.36 19.85
N PRO A 15 27.52 2.69 19.83
CA PRO A 15 28.45 3.61 20.49
C PRO A 15 28.30 3.55 22.02
N PHE A 16 29.21 4.21 22.75
CA PHE A 16 29.27 4.05 24.21
C PHE A 16 28.11 4.76 24.92
N GLU A 17 27.71 5.91 24.39
CA GLU A 17 26.59 6.73 24.80
C GLU A 17 25.27 5.93 24.80
N ASP A 18 25.07 5.04 23.83
CA ASP A 18 23.84 4.24 23.69
C ASP A 18 23.87 2.90 24.44
N LYS A 19 24.83 2.70 25.34
CA LYS A 19 25.00 1.43 26.08
C LYS A 19 23.75 1.00 26.85
N ASP A 20 22.97 1.95 27.39
CA ASP A 20 21.82 1.64 28.21
C ASP A 20 20.58 1.38 27.35
N TRP A 21 20.44 2.12 26.24
CA TRP A 21 19.48 1.82 25.18
C TRP A 21 19.69 0.40 24.62
N ALA A 22 20.93 0.01 24.33
CA ALA A 22 21.24 -1.30 23.76
C ALA A 22 20.89 -2.45 24.74
N LYS A 23 21.17 -2.27 26.04
CA LYS A 23 20.74 -3.25 27.06
C LYS A 23 19.22 -3.39 27.12
N ASN A 24 18.51 -2.25 27.11
CA ASN A 24 17.05 -2.23 27.17
C ASN A 24 16.44 -2.90 25.94
N ASN A 25 17.11 -2.80 24.78
CA ASN A 25 16.73 -3.47 23.55
C ASN A 25 17.33 -4.89 23.41
N GLY A 26 17.85 -5.47 24.48
CA GLY A 26 18.25 -6.88 24.55
C GLY A 26 19.59 -7.24 23.92
N PHE A 27 20.43 -6.26 23.58
CA PHE A 27 21.80 -6.50 23.14
C PHE A 27 22.65 -7.02 24.31
N LYS A 28 23.70 -7.77 23.98
CA LYS A 28 24.66 -8.27 24.96
C LYS A 28 26.05 -7.73 24.65
N PHE A 29 26.82 -7.44 25.70
CA PHE A 29 28.19 -6.97 25.56
C PHE A 29 29.19 -8.11 25.72
N ASP A 30 30.00 -8.35 24.70
CA ASP A 30 31.09 -9.31 24.75
C ASP A 30 32.36 -8.62 25.26
N ARG A 31 32.76 -8.96 26.50
CA ARG A 31 33.92 -8.33 27.17
C ARG A 31 35.24 -8.64 26.48
N MET A 32 35.36 -9.79 25.82
CA MET A 32 36.60 -10.18 25.13
C MET A 32 36.74 -9.45 23.80
N ALA A 33 35.64 -9.37 23.04
CA ALA A 33 35.58 -8.63 21.78
C ALA A 33 35.53 -7.10 21.99
N LYS A 34 35.12 -6.65 23.19
CA LYS A 34 34.78 -5.25 23.50
C LYS A 34 33.75 -4.68 22.53
N ALA A 35 32.72 -5.46 22.23
CA ALA A 35 31.70 -5.10 21.25
C ALA A 35 30.31 -5.58 21.70
N TRP A 36 29.29 -4.85 21.26
CA TRP A 36 27.90 -5.24 21.40
C TRP A 36 27.52 -6.27 20.35
N TYR A 37 26.63 -7.19 20.70
CA TYR A 37 26.04 -8.13 19.76
C TYR A 37 24.55 -8.34 20.03
N LEU A 38 23.81 -8.59 18.95
CA LEU A 38 22.42 -8.98 18.98
C LEU A 38 22.34 -10.51 19.18
N PRO A 39 21.62 -11.00 20.21
CA PRO A 39 21.42 -12.43 20.40
C PRO A 39 20.48 -13.02 19.32
N PRO A 40 20.52 -14.35 19.10
CA PRO A 40 19.64 -15.03 18.15
C PRO A 40 18.15 -14.74 18.39
N GLY A 41 17.35 -14.78 17.31
CA GLY A 41 15.89 -14.66 17.38
C GLY A 41 15.33 -13.24 17.37
N LYS A 42 16.16 -12.21 17.20
CA LYS A 42 15.73 -10.83 16.95
C LYS A 42 15.88 -10.48 15.47
N ASN A 43 14.98 -9.66 14.92
CA ASN A 43 15.16 -9.12 13.57
C ASN A 43 16.28 -8.06 13.62
N PRO A 44 17.42 -8.27 12.94
CA PRO A 44 18.47 -7.28 12.97
C PRO A 44 18.01 -5.94 12.37
N LEU A 45 17.16 -5.95 11.33
CA LEU A 45 16.72 -4.75 10.57
C LEU A 45 15.99 -3.71 11.43
N GLU A 46 15.41 -4.11 12.56
CA GLU A 46 14.85 -3.20 13.58
C GLU A 46 15.92 -2.29 14.21
N PHE A 47 17.20 -2.63 14.09
CA PHE A 47 18.33 -1.93 14.68
C PHE A 47 19.34 -1.44 13.61
N LYS A 48 18.82 -1.09 12.43
CA LYS A 48 19.60 -0.63 11.26
C LYS A 48 20.50 0.58 11.52
N GLN A 49 20.26 1.36 12.56
CA GLN A 49 21.16 2.45 12.95
C GLN A 49 22.52 2.00 13.54
N TYR A 50 22.69 0.72 13.92
CA TYR A 50 23.93 0.20 14.52
C TYR A 50 24.59 -0.93 13.70
N TRP A 51 24.45 -0.86 12.36
CA TRP A 51 24.16 -2.02 11.52
C TRP A 51 25.10 -3.21 11.51
N SER A 52 26.43 -3.11 11.37
CA SER A 52 27.30 -4.27 11.67
C SER A 52 28.77 -4.11 11.37
N TYR A 53 29.48 -5.10 11.89
CA TYR A 53 30.77 -5.58 11.43
C TYR A 53 30.64 -6.37 10.11
N LEU A 54 31.49 -6.01 9.16
CA LEU A 54 31.52 -6.48 7.79
C LEU A 54 32.39 -7.75 7.61
N GLU A 55 32.05 -8.55 6.60
CA GLU A 55 32.75 -9.78 6.20
C GLU A 55 33.33 -9.68 4.79
N ASN A 56 34.27 -10.58 4.45
CA ASN A 56 34.91 -10.64 3.12
C ASN A 56 35.59 -9.32 2.67
N THR A 57 36.10 -8.55 3.62
CA THR A 57 36.59 -7.17 3.42
C THR A 57 38.07 -7.05 3.04
N TYR A 58 38.80 -8.16 2.93
CA TYR A 58 40.27 -8.14 2.80
C TYR A 58 40.76 -7.35 1.57
N HIS A 59 40.14 -7.59 0.41
CA HIS A 59 40.51 -6.95 -0.85
C HIS A 59 39.99 -5.50 -0.96
N ASP A 60 38.94 -5.15 -0.22
CA ASP A 60 38.23 -3.87 -0.33
C ASP A 60 38.52 -2.90 0.83
N ARG A 61 39.50 -3.22 1.69
CA ARG A 61 39.83 -2.44 2.90
C ARG A 61 40.08 -0.95 2.63
N HIS A 62 40.63 -0.61 1.46
CA HIS A 62 40.93 0.78 1.09
C HIS A 62 39.65 1.54 0.72
N GLU A 63 38.73 0.87 0.05
CA GLU A 63 37.40 1.39 -0.27
C GLU A 63 36.59 1.62 1.01
N LEU A 64 36.51 0.61 1.88
CA LEU A 64 35.81 0.69 3.16
C LEU A 64 36.32 1.85 4.03
N LYS A 65 37.64 2.03 4.11
CA LYS A 65 38.23 3.16 4.83
C LYS A 65 37.83 4.51 4.23
N LYS A 66 37.74 4.60 2.91
CA LYS A 66 37.33 5.83 2.20
C LYS A 66 35.85 6.17 2.48
N ARG A 67 35.01 5.14 2.60
CA ARG A 67 33.59 5.20 2.96
C ARG A 67 33.31 5.36 4.46
N GLY A 68 34.33 5.74 5.25
CA GLY A 68 34.17 6.00 6.69
C GLY A 68 34.15 4.78 7.61
N CYS A 69 34.30 3.56 7.09
CA CYS A 69 34.36 2.36 7.94
C CYS A 69 35.60 2.36 8.85
N ARG A 70 35.48 1.71 10.01
CA ARG A 70 36.56 1.57 11.00
C ARG A 70 36.93 0.11 11.22
N PHE A 71 38.15 -0.16 11.66
CA PHE A 71 38.64 -1.52 11.91
C PHE A 71 38.73 -1.83 13.40
N ASN A 72 38.08 -2.90 13.83
CA ASN A 72 38.22 -3.42 15.19
C ASN A 72 39.30 -4.50 15.23
N SER A 73 40.40 -4.21 15.93
CA SER A 73 41.55 -5.11 16.03
C SER A 73 41.28 -6.38 16.84
N LYS A 74 40.31 -6.37 17.76
CA LYS A 74 39.93 -7.54 18.57
C LYS A 74 39.12 -8.54 17.78
N LEU A 75 38.14 -8.04 17.01
CA LEU A 75 37.32 -8.88 16.12
C LEU A 75 38.00 -9.15 14.78
N LYS A 76 39.05 -8.39 14.44
CA LYS A 76 39.70 -8.40 13.12
C LYS A 76 38.70 -8.17 11.97
N LYS A 77 37.70 -7.32 12.21
CA LYS A 77 36.63 -7.00 11.29
C LYS A 77 36.52 -5.50 11.08
N TRP A 78 36.18 -5.09 9.86
CA TRP A 78 35.72 -3.74 9.58
C TRP A 78 34.28 -3.58 10.07
N TYR A 79 33.86 -2.37 10.37
CA TYR A 79 32.48 -2.06 10.73
C TYR A 79 32.11 -0.67 10.25
N VAL A 80 30.82 -0.47 10.02
CA VAL A 80 30.24 0.86 9.73
C VAL A 80 29.94 1.52 11.07
N PRO A 81 30.63 2.62 11.44
CA PRO A 81 30.34 3.31 12.68
C PRO A 81 28.98 4.03 12.60
N SER A 82 28.34 4.26 13.74
CA SER A 82 27.01 4.91 13.79
C SER A 82 26.99 6.35 13.30
N ASP A 83 28.16 7.01 13.26
CA ASP A 83 28.34 8.37 12.72
C ASP A 83 28.62 8.39 11.20
N CYS A 84 28.57 7.23 10.53
CA CYS A 84 28.72 7.12 9.09
C CYS A 84 27.52 7.75 8.38
N GLN A 85 27.80 8.64 7.42
CA GLN A 85 26.76 9.31 6.62
C GLN A 85 26.19 8.40 5.51
N GLU A 86 26.91 7.33 5.16
CA GLU A 86 26.44 6.38 4.16
C GLU A 86 25.44 5.40 4.77
N PRO A 87 24.29 5.18 4.13
CA PRO A 87 23.23 4.34 4.68
C PRO A 87 23.63 2.86 4.68
N TYR A 88 22.98 2.08 5.53
CA TYR A 88 23.39 0.70 5.81
C TYR A 88 23.34 -0.25 4.58
N TYR A 89 22.42 0.01 3.64
CA TYR A 89 22.20 -0.80 2.43
C TYR A 89 23.35 -0.68 1.40
N GLU A 90 24.13 0.39 1.46
CA GLU A 90 25.32 0.59 0.63
C GLU A 90 26.46 -0.41 0.91
N PHE A 91 26.38 -1.11 2.04
CA PHE A 91 27.40 -2.05 2.50
C PHE A 91 26.98 -3.52 2.32
N VAL A 92 25.85 -3.80 1.66
CA VAL A 92 25.28 -5.16 1.48
C VAL A 92 26.27 -6.15 0.91
N LYS A 93 27.14 -5.69 -0.01
CA LYS A 93 28.25 -6.48 -0.57
C LYS A 93 29.09 -7.19 0.51
N TRP A 94 29.32 -6.52 1.64
CA TRP A 94 30.14 -7.00 2.76
C TRP A 94 29.32 -7.41 3.98
N TRP A 95 27.99 -7.52 3.87
CA TRP A 95 27.20 -8.04 4.97
C TRP A 95 27.59 -9.50 5.30
N PRO A 96 27.55 -9.89 6.58
CA PRO A 96 27.63 -11.29 6.97
C PRO A 96 26.60 -12.14 6.23
N GLU A 97 26.93 -13.41 5.96
CA GLU A 97 26.04 -14.33 5.23
C GLU A 97 24.66 -14.47 5.90
N SER A 98 24.62 -14.40 7.23
CA SER A 98 23.37 -14.42 8.00
C SER A 98 22.46 -13.22 7.74
N LEU A 99 22.98 -12.10 7.23
CA LEU A 99 22.16 -10.94 6.84
C LEU A 99 21.77 -10.97 5.36
N LYS A 100 22.49 -11.72 4.52
CA LYS A 100 22.15 -11.82 3.09
C LYS A 100 20.83 -12.52 2.82
N GLN A 101 20.31 -13.28 3.77
CA GLN A 101 18.96 -13.88 3.66
C GLN A 101 17.82 -12.84 3.55
N PHE A 102 18.07 -11.59 3.95
CA PHE A 102 17.11 -10.50 3.79
C PHE A 102 17.17 -9.86 2.40
N VAL A 103 18.18 -10.19 1.59
CA VAL A 103 18.32 -9.69 0.23
C VAL A 103 17.48 -10.56 -0.70
N PHE A 104 16.46 -9.96 -1.30
CA PHE A 104 15.59 -10.56 -2.28
C PHE A 104 16.05 -10.22 -3.70
N ASN A 105 16.26 -11.28 -4.49
CA ASN A 105 16.62 -11.22 -5.90
C ASN A 105 17.83 -10.33 -6.23
N ASP A 106 18.80 -10.24 -5.30
CA ASP A 106 19.99 -9.37 -5.39
C ASP A 106 19.69 -7.87 -5.63
N LYS A 107 18.43 -7.45 -5.44
CA LYS A 107 17.96 -6.09 -5.77
C LYS A 107 17.32 -5.37 -4.59
N PHE A 108 16.71 -6.09 -3.66
CA PHE A 108 15.96 -5.47 -2.57
C PHE A 108 16.34 -6.06 -1.21
N ILE A 109 16.37 -5.24 -0.17
CA ILE A 109 16.40 -5.70 1.22
C ILE A 109 14.97 -5.74 1.73
N ILE A 110 14.48 -6.91 2.15
CA ILE A 110 13.18 -7.02 2.82
C ILE A 110 13.30 -6.43 4.23
N GLU A 111 12.78 -5.22 4.45
CA GLU A 111 12.82 -4.53 5.75
C GLU A 111 11.72 -5.01 6.68
N ASP A 112 10.48 -5.07 6.17
CA ASP A 112 9.32 -5.43 6.98
C ASP A 112 8.41 -6.44 6.27
N TYR A 113 7.80 -7.31 7.07
CA TYR A 113 6.66 -8.12 6.65
C TYR A 113 5.38 -7.36 6.98
N ILE A 114 4.52 -7.16 5.97
CA ILE A 114 3.30 -6.35 6.11
C ILE A 114 2.10 -7.24 6.41
N SER A 115 1.84 -8.23 5.55
CA SER A 115 0.65 -9.07 5.70
C SER A 115 0.77 -10.37 4.91
N LYS A 116 -0.16 -11.30 5.21
CA LYS A 116 -0.39 -12.51 4.43
C LYS A 116 -1.88 -12.70 4.22
N THR A 117 -2.23 -12.93 2.97
CA THR A 117 -3.56 -13.35 2.56
C THR A 117 -3.55 -14.83 2.21
N GLY A 118 -4.69 -15.38 1.81
CA GLY A 118 -4.74 -16.73 1.25
C GLY A 118 -3.98 -16.91 -0.06
N GLN A 119 -3.61 -15.82 -0.75
CA GLN A 119 -3.04 -15.86 -2.10
C GLN A 119 -1.63 -15.25 -2.19
N SER A 120 -1.23 -14.42 -1.23
CA SER A 120 0.03 -13.66 -1.29
C SER A 120 0.57 -13.29 0.08
N GLU A 121 1.86 -13.00 0.14
CA GLU A 121 2.54 -12.31 1.25
C GLU A 121 2.99 -10.94 0.74
N MET A 122 2.87 -9.90 1.57
CA MET A 122 3.28 -8.54 1.25
C MET A 122 4.44 -8.11 2.14
N PHE A 123 5.45 -7.49 1.52
CA PHE A 123 6.67 -7.03 2.20
C PHE A 123 6.97 -5.59 1.84
N LYS A 124 7.48 -4.81 2.80
CA LYS A 124 8.16 -3.54 2.53
C LYS A 124 9.64 -3.85 2.30
N ALA A 125 10.17 -3.36 1.21
CA ALA A 125 11.54 -3.61 0.81
C ALA A 125 12.24 -2.32 0.42
N ARG A 126 13.55 -2.27 0.59
CA ARG A 126 14.38 -1.18 0.11
C ARG A 126 15.18 -1.60 -1.10
N SER A 127 15.15 -0.81 -2.15
CA SER A 127 15.94 -1.02 -3.36
C SER A 127 17.43 -0.76 -3.10
N LEU A 128 18.28 -1.64 -3.60
CA LEU A 128 19.74 -1.49 -3.59
C LEU A 128 20.25 -0.55 -4.70
N HIS A 129 19.37 -0.12 -5.60
CA HIS A 129 19.74 0.70 -6.75
C HIS A 129 19.62 2.19 -6.46
N ASP A 130 18.49 2.62 -5.88
CA ASP A 130 18.15 4.01 -5.59
C ASP A 130 17.92 4.28 -4.09
N GLY A 131 17.85 3.24 -3.26
CA GLY A 131 17.62 3.39 -1.82
C GLY A 131 16.15 3.63 -1.44
N GLU A 132 15.25 3.69 -2.41
CA GLU A 132 13.83 3.96 -2.22
C GLU A 132 13.08 2.73 -1.70
N PHE A 133 11.91 2.97 -1.13
CA PHE A 133 11.04 1.92 -0.62
C PHE A 133 10.08 1.40 -1.70
N TYR A 134 9.91 0.09 -1.70
CA TYR A 134 9.00 -0.65 -2.58
C TYR A 134 8.14 -1.63 -1.78
N ALA A 135 6.95 -1.91 -2.29
CA ALA A 135 6.13 -3.02 -1.84
C ALA A 135 6.38 -4.24 -2.74
N ILE A 136 6.65 -5.40 -2.14
CA ILE A 136 6.80 -6.67 -2.84
C ILE A 136 5.61 -7.57 -2.51
N LYS A 137 4.74 -7.79 -3.50
CA LYS A 137 3.65 -8.76 -3.43
C LYS A 137 4.17 -10.10 -3.93
N TYR A 138 4.39 -11.02 -3.00
CA TYR A 138 4.86 -12.37 -3.27
C TYR A 138 3.68 -13.34 -3.36
N PHE A 139 3.45 -13.98 -4.50
CA PHE A 139 2.31 -14.88 -4.67
C PHE A 139 2.59 -16.28 -4.12
N LEU A 140 1.67 -16.77 -3.30
CA LEU A 140 1.72 -18.07 -2.67
C LEU A 140 1.13 -19.13 -3.61
N GLY A 141 1.99 -19.87 -4.31
CA GLY A 141 1.56 -21.07 -5.02
C GLY A 141 1.08 -22.14 -4.04
N ASP A 142 -0.18 -22.56 -4.12
CA ASP A 142 -0.72 -23.55 -3.20
C ASP A 142 -0.36 -24.99 -3.61
N VAL A 143 0.11 -25.76 -2.62
CA VAL A 143 0.53 -27.17 -2.70
C VAL A 143 -0.64 -28.11 -2.36
N ALA A 144 -1.86 -27.60 -2.13
CA ALA A 144 -2.96 -28.46 -1.69
C ALA A 144 -4.36 -28.23 -2.28
N ASN A 145 -4.88 -27.00 -2.50
CA ASN A 145 -6.36 -26.85 -2.55
C ASN A 145 -6.97 -25.95 -3.64
N PHE A 146 -6.20 -25.40 -4.57
CA PHE A 146 -6.76 -24.80 -5.78
C PHE A 146 -6.25 -25.55 -7.01
N SER A 147 -7.10 -25.74 -8.02
CA SER A 147 -6.58 -26.17 -9.32
C SER A 147 -5.53 -25.13 -9.74
N ASN A 148 -4.32 -25.59 -10.09
CA ASN A 148 -3.18 -24.73 -10.45
C ASN A 148 -3.55 -23.60 -11.43
N ASP A 149 -4.59 -23.81 -12.24
CA ASP A 149 -5.10 -22.86 -13.24
C ASP A 149 -5.83 -21.65 -12.66
N ALA A 150 -6.50 -21.73 -11.50
CA ALA A 150 -7.24 -20.59 -10.95
C ALA A 150 -6.31 -19.55 -10.33
N HIS A 151 -5.33 -20.01 -9.55
CA HIS A 151 -4.32 -19.15 -8.92
C HIS A 151 -3.43 -18.48 -9.97
N ARG A 152 -2.94 -19.25 -10.96
CA ARG A 152 -2.17 -18.69 -12.08
C ARG A 152 -2.96 -17.65 -12.87
N ARG A 153 -4.25 -17.89 -13.11
CA ARG A 153 -5.13 -16.89 -13.76
C ARG A 153 -5.27 -15.61 -12.96
N ALA A 154 -5.32 -15.66 -11.63
CA ALA A 154 -5.41 -14.46 -10.80
C ALA A 154 -4.12 -13.61 -10.92
N ILE A 155 -2.96 -14.26 -10.87
CA ILE A 155 -1.65 -13.61 -11.07
C ILE A 155 -1.57 -13.00 -12.47
N ASP A 156 -1.85 -13.80 -13.52
CA ASP A 156 -1.82 -13.33 -14.90
C ASP A 156 -2.82 -12.19 -15.12
N SER A 157 -4.00 -12.24 -14.49
CA SER A 157 -5.00 -11.16 -14.58
C SER A 157 -4.50 -9.88 -13.91
N GLU A 158 -3.89 -9.96 -12.73
CA GLU A 158 -3.35 -8.80 -12.03
C GLU A 158 -2.23 -8.13 -12.82
N ILE A 159 -1.24 -8.92 -13.27
CA ILE A 159 -0.10 -8.41 -14.06
C ILE A 159 -0.59 -7.81 -15.38
N ASN A 160 -1.43 -8.53 -16.13
CA ASN A 160 -1.90 -8.04 -17.42
C ASN A 160 -2.80 -6.81 -17.29
N ALA A 161 -3.65 -6.74 -16.25
CA ALA A 161 -4.49 -5.59 -16.01
C ALA A 161 -3.64 -4.36 -15.69
N LEU A 162 -2.77 -4.44 -14.68
CA LEU A 162 -1.94 -3.30 -14.27
C LEU A 162 -1.03 -2.82 -15.40
N ARG A 163 -0.43 -3.73 -16.17
CA ARG A 163 0.36 -3.36 -17.36
C ARG A 163 -0.44 -2.66 -18.47
N SER A 164 -1.71 -3.05 -18.63
CA SER A 164 -2.58 -2.41 -19.63
C SER A 164 -3.13 -1.07 -19.15
N LEU A 165 -2.98 -0.77 -17.86
CA LEU A 165 -3.47 0.43 -17.19
C LEU A 165 -2.35 1.36 -16.74
N GLU A 166 -1.09 1.06 -17.09
CA GLU A 166 0.07 1.92 -16.84
C GLU A 166 -0.19 3.36 -17.29
N ASP A 167 0.52 4.31 -16.66
CA ASP A 167 0.44 5.75 -16.94
C ASP A 167 -0.93 6.38 -16.61
N HIS A 168 -1.43 6.14 -15.39
CA HIS A 168 -2.61 6.83 -14.87
C HIS A 168 -2.43 7.20 -13.38
N PRO A 169 -2.72 8.46 -12.98
CA PRO A 169 -2.44 8.95 -11.62
C PRO A 169 -3.24 8.25 -10.51
N ASN A 170 -4.29 7.53 -10.85
CA ASN A 170 -5.15 6.81 -9.90
C ASN A 170 -5.10 5.28 -10.03
N ILE A 171 -4.08 4.73 -10.70
CA ILE A 171 -3.82 3.29 -10.77
C ILE A 171 -2.42 3.03 -10.20
N LEU A 172 -2.28 2.03 -9.32
CA LEU A 172 -0.97 1.67 -8.78
C LEU A 172 -0.03 1.20 -9.90
N GLU A 173 1.16 1.79 -9.99
CA GLU A 173 2.18 1.39 -10.95
C GLU A 173 2.85 0.06 -10.56
N ILE A 174 3.15 -0.77 -11.56
CA ILE A 174 4.09 -1.89 -11.41
C ILE A 174 5.46 -1.43 -11.92
N VAL A 175 6.47 -1.50 -11.04
CA VAL A 175 7.86 -1.21 -11.39
C VAL A 175 8.51 -2.43 -12.04
N GLU A 176 8.31 -3.61 -11.44
CA GLU A 176 8.77 -4.86 -12.02
C GLU A 176 7.91 -6.04 -11.57
N TRP A 177 8.03 -7.15 -12.29
CA TRP A 177 7.47 -8.43 -11.93
C TRP A 177 8.34 -9.52 -12.54
N ASP A 178 8.44 -10.67 -11.88
CA ASP A 178 9.15 -11.82 -12.44
C ASP A 178 8.65 -13.13 -11.79
N GLN A 179 9.01 -14.24 -12.44
CA GLN A 179 8.91 -15.56 -11.85
C GLN A 179 10.18 -15.85 -11.06
N ILE A 180 10.05 -16.37 -9.86
CA ILE A 180 11.21 -16.77 -9.05
C ILE A 180 11.84 -18.00 -9.70
N ALA A 181 13.14 -17.90 -9.98
CA ALA A 181 13.93 -18.95 -10.60
C ALA A 181 13.66 -20.32 -9.97
N ASP A 182 13.48 -21.32 -10.83
CA ASP A 182 13.21 -22.72 -10.47
C ASP A 182 11.95 -22.95 -9.61
N SER A 183 11.01 -22.00 -9.58
CA SER A 183 9.73 -22.12 -8.86
C SER A 183 8.53 -21.74 -9.73
N SER A 184 7.32 -22.18 -9.35
CA SER A 184 6.07 -21.74 -9.97
C SER A 184 5.53 -20.41 -9.41
N ARG A 185 6.32 -19.72 -8.59
CA ARG A 185 5.88 -18.54 -7.83
C ARG A 185 6.31 -17.26 -8.53
N PHE A 186 5.46 -16.25 -8.41
CA PHE A 186 5.65 -14.93 -9.00
C PHE A 186 5.73 -13.88 -7.91
N TYR A 187 6.28 -12.73 -8.25
CA TYR A 187 6.17 -11.53 -7.45
C TYR A 187 5.92 -10.31 -8.32
N ILE A 188 5.31 -9.29 -7.73
CA ILE A 188 5.16 -7.95 -8.29
C ILE A 188 5.85 -6.98 -7.33
N VAL A 189 6.51 -5.98 -7.88
CA VAL A 189 7.10 -4.85 -7.15
C VAL A 189 6.41 -3.58 -7.61
N SER A 190 5.92 -2.80 -6.65
CA SER A 190 5.33 -1.48 -6.85
C SER A 190 6.00 -0.47 -5.92
N PRO A 191 5.93 0.84 -6.19
CA PRO A 191 6.39 1.84 -5.23
C PRO A 191 5.69 1.64 -3.87
N TRP A 192 6.41 1.89 -2.78
CA TRP A 192 5.85 1.80 -1.44
C TRP A 192 4.92 2.99 -1.19
N MET A 193 3.67 2.72 -0.81
CA MET A 193 2.70 3.74 -0.43
C MET A 193 2.71 3.90 1.10
N PRO A 194 3.39 4.92 1.65
CA PRO A 194 3.59 5.05 3.09
C PRO A 194 2.31 5.34 3.87
N LEU A 195 1.33 5.98 3.24
CA LEU A 195 0.02 6.22 3.82
C LEU A 195 -0.86 4.96 3.86
N GLY A 196 -0.45 3.87 3.21
CA GLY A 196 -1.21 2.62 3.19
C GLY A 196 -2.58 2.76 2.51
N SER A 197 -3.52 1.92 2.90
CA SER A 197 -4.86 1.82 2.31
C SER A 197 -5.90 2.71 2.99
N LEU A 198 -6.94 3.09 2.24
CA LEU A 198 -8.00 4.01 2.65
C LEU A 198 -8.84 3.50 3.83
N ASP A 199 -8.95 2.18 4.02
CA ASP A 199 -9.61 1.58 5.19
C ASP A 199 -8.95 1.97 6.52
N ASN A 200 -7.68 2.37 6.51
CA ASN A 200 -7.02 2.85 7.73
C ASN A 200 -7.57 4.19 8.22
N TYR A 201 -8.31 4.93 7.40
CA TYR A 201 -8.69 6.32 7.69
C TYR A 201 -10.18 6.50 8.01
N ILE A 202 -11.05 5.69 7.39
CA ILE A 202 -12.50 5.82 7.55
C ILE A 202 -12.89 5.58 9.01
N GLY A 203 -13.63 6.52 9.61
CA GLY A 203 -14.13 6.46 10.98
C GLY A 203 -13.10 6.78 12.05
N ARG A 204 -11.96 7.37 11.66
CA ARG A 204 -10.94 7.87 12.59
C ARG A 204 -11.14 9.35 12.86
N THR A 205 -10.80 9.74 14.08
CA THR A 205 -10.72 11.15 14.43
C THR A 205 -9.59 11.84 13.66
N GLU A 206 -9.76 13.14 13.47
CA GLU A 206 -8.75 14.05 12.94
C GLU A 206 -7.34 13.83 13.54
N SER A 207 -7.25 13.73 14.87
CA SER A 207 -5.98 13.48 15.57
C SER A 207 -5.36 12.13 15.20
N GLU A 208 -6.16 11.08 15.07
CA GLU A 208 -5.65 9.75 14.71
C GLU A 208 -5.18 9.70 13.25
N ILE A 209 -5.85 10.43 12.36
CA ILE A 209 -5.44 10.58 10.96
C ILE A 209 -4.11 11.34 10.88
N ALA A 210 -3.98 12.45 11.60
CA ALA A 210 -2.74 13.20 11.69
C ALA A 210 -1.59 12.30 12.19
N ASP A 211 -1.79 11.56 13.28
CA ASP A 211 -0.79 10.62 13.82
C ASP A 211 -0.35 9.57 12.80
N LEU A 212 -1.28 9.01 12.02
CA LEU A 212 -0.97 8.06 10.96
C LEU A 212 -0.08 8.69 9.87
N ILE A 213 -0.45 9.88 9.41
CA ILE A 213 0.26 10.62 8.37
C ILE A 213 1.67 10.97 8.86
N PHE A 214 1.80 11.53 10.06
CA PHE A 214 3.11 11.86 10.64
C PHE A 214 3.99 10.62 10.83
N SER A 215 3.42 9.50 11.29
CA SER A 215 4.14 8.24 11.42
C SER A 215 4.64 7.72 10.06
N ALA A 216 3.81 7.83 9.02
CA ALA A 216 4.16 7.45 7.66
C ALA A 216 5.32 8.31 7.12
N PHE A 217 5.24 9.63 7.25
CA PHE A 217 6.32 10.56 6.84
C PHE A 217 7.64 10.25 7.54
N LYS A 218 7.59 10.05 8.86
CA LYS A 218 8.77 9.68 9.66
C LYS A 218 9.42 8.38 9.17
N GLY A 219 8.60 7.39 8.82
CA GLY A 219 9.06 6.10 8.31
C GLY A 219 9.62 6.13 6.88
N THR A 220 9.26 7.13 6.07
CA THR A 220 9.75 7.31 4.70
C THR A 220 11.12 7.97 4.68
N TYR A 221 11.32 9.04 5.46
CA TYR A 221 12.54 9.84 5.43
C TYR A 221 13.64 9.37 6.39
N ASP A 222 13.47 8.21 7.08
CA ASP A 222 14.38 7.69 8.11
C ASP A 222 14.86 8.81 9.10
N LEU A 223 13.96 9.75 9.44
CA LEU A 223 14.31 10.92 10.24
C LEU A 223 14.59 10.54 11.70
N ASN A 224 15.75 10.96 12.21
CA ASN A 224 16.07 10.89 13.64
C ASN A 224 15.36 12.04 14.37
N LEU A 225 14.44 11.70 15.27
CA LEU A 225 13.68 12.65 16.12
C LEU A 225 14.56 13.63 16.92
N GLN A 226 15.84 13.34 17.13
CA GLN A 226 16.74 14.21 17.91
C GLN A 226 17.27 15.41 17.11
N ASP A 227 17.13 15.40 15.78
CA ASP A 227 17.65 16.45 14.89
C ASP A 227 16.55 17.41 14.39
N ILE A 228 15.28 17.15 14.73
CA ILE A 228 14.19 18.10 14.50
C ILE A 228 14.06 18.91 15.80
N PRO A 229 14.33 20.22 15.80
CA PRO A 229 14.15 21.05 16.99
C PRO A 229 12.73 20.88 17.52
N ASP A 230 12.56 20.67 18.84
CA ASP A 230 11.23 20.60 19.46
C ASP A 230 10.38 21.84 19.09
N ASP A 231 11.02 23.00 18.95
CA ASP A 231 10.40 24.25 18.48
C ASP A 231 9.88 24.18 17.04
N ASP A 232 10.50 23.42 16.12
CA ASP A 232 10.01 23.29 14.73
C ASP A 232 8.84 22.29 14.60
N LEU A 233 8.62 21.43 15.60
CA LEU A 233 7.48 20.51 15.66
C LEU A 233 6.27 21.13 16.35
N GLU A 234 6.48 22.03 17.32
CA GLU A 234 5.41 22.72 18.06
C GLU A 234 5.04 24.10 17.49
N ASP A 235 5.96 24.86 16.88
CA ASP A 235 5.67 26.23 16.38
C ASP A 235 5.33 26.33 14.87
N ASN A 236 5.50 25.28 14.06
CA ASN A 236 5.19 25.32 12.61
C ASN A 236 3.99 24.46 12.18
N LEU A 237 3.39 23.72 13.10
CA LEU A 237 2.05 23.18 12.91
C LEU A 237 1.12 24.06 13.74
N ASP A 238 0.81 25.24 13.19
CA ASP A 238 -0.44 25.89 13.56
C ASP A 238 -1.49 24.77 13.48
N THR A 239 -2.30 24.58 14.52
CA THR A 239 -3.36 23.55 14.54
C THR A 239 -4.41 23.74 13.43
N GLU A 240 -4.18 24.71 12.53
CA GLU A 240 -4.83 25.04 11.27
C GLU A 240 -4.07 24.56 10.01
N THR A 241 -2.97 23.78 10.08
CA THR A 241 -2.46 23.11 8.86
C THR A 241 -3.47 22.07 8.40
N ASP A 242 -4.20 22.39 7.34
CA ASP A 242 -5.22 21.58 6.64
C ASP A 242 -4.62 20.30 6.01
N VAL A 243 -4.02 19.42 6.82
CA VAL A 243 -3.59 18.07 6.39
C VAL A 243 -4.76 17.11 6.60
N TRP A 244 -5.90 17.45 6.00
CA TRP A 244 -7.11 16.65 6.05
C TRP A 244 -7.30 15.91 4.73
N LEU A 245 -7.86 14.70 4.81
CA LEU A 245 -8.27 13.98 3.62
C LEU A 245 -9.38 14.77 2.92
N ASP A 246 -9.08 15.40 1.78
CA ASP A 246 -10.13 15.91 0.90
C ASP A 246 -10.89 14.74 0.29
N GLU A 247 -11.98 14.35 0.95
CA GLU A 247 -12.88 13.31 0.49
C GLU A 247 -13.30 13.52 -0.98
N HIS A 248 -13.46 14.77 -1.44
CA HIS A 248 -13.84 15.03 -2.82
C HIS A 248 -12.73 14.62 -3.77
N GLN A 249 -11.48 14.95 -3.46
CA GLN A 249 -10.33 14.52 -4.26
C GLN A 249 -10.25 12.99 -4.33
N ILE A 250 -10.45 12.31 -3.20
CA ILE A 250 -10.43 10.85 -3.12
C ILE A 250 -11.58 10.23 -3.94
N ILE A 251 -12.82 10.71 -3.74
CA ILE A 251 -14.01 10.23 -4.45
C ILE A 251 -13.85 10.37 -5.97
N HIS A 252 -13.37 11.51 -6.44
CA HIS A 252 -13.15 11.79 -7.86
C HIS A 252 -11.99 10.97 -8.43
N GLY A 253 -10.85 10.88 -7.71
CA GLY A 253 -9.68 10.11 -8.15
C GLY A 253 -9.98 8.61 -8.28
N ILE A 254 -10.73 8.02 -7.35
CA ILE A 254 -11.20 6.63 -7.46
C ILE A 254 -12.02 6.46 -8.75
N LEU A 255 -12.92 7.39 -9.04
CA LEU A 255 -13.78 7.33 -10.23
C LEU A 255 -12.99 7.50 -11.53
N ASP A 256 -11.98 8.37 -11.55
CA ASP A 256 -11.05 8.53 -12.67
C ASP A 256 -10.29 7.21 -12.94
N GLY A 257 -9.79 6.55 -11.89
CA GLY A 257 -9.17 5.21 -12.00
C GLY A 257 -10.12 4.15 -12.56
N ILE A 258 -11.37 4.09 -12.09
CA ILE A 258 -12.39 3.15 -12.61
C ILE A 258 -12.70 3.47 -14.08
N ALA A 259 -12.80 4.75 -14.46
CA ALA A 259 -13.07 5.16 -15.83
C ALA A 259 -11.94 4.74 -16.78
N HIS A 260 -10.69 4.92 -16.38
CA HIS A 260 -9.52 4.47 -17.13
C HIS A 260 -9.49 2.94 -17.29
N ALA A 261 -9.78 2.20 -16.22
CA ALA A 261 -9.90 0.75 -16.27
C ALA A 261 -10.97 0.30 -17.28
N HIS A 262 -12.17 0.88 -17.18
CA HIS A 262 -13.28 0.56 -18.06
C HIS A 262 -13.02 0.93 -19.53
N ALA A 263 -12.34 2.05 -19.80
CA ALA A 263 -11.94 2.46 -21.14
C ALA A 263 -10.99 1.45 -21.81
N ASN A 264 -10.17 0.77 -21.00
CA ASN A 264 -9.29 -0.32 -21.42
C ASN A 264 -9.96 -1.71 -21.33
N ASN A 265 -11.29 -1.77 -21.23
CA ASN A 265 -12.11 -2.99 -21.13
C ASN A 265 -11.76 -3.89 -19.92
N ILE A 266 -11.25 -3.29 -18.84
CA ILE A 266 -10.92 -3.98 -17.59
C ILE A 266 -11.94 -3.57 -16.54
N LEU A 267 -12.60 -4.56 -15.93
CA LEU A 267 -13.42 -4.37 -14.75
C LEU A 267 -12.61 -4.78 -13.53
N HIS A 268 -12.56 -3.95 -12.49
CA HIS A 268 -11.80 -4.22 -11.26
C HIS A 268 -12.48 -5.27 -10.38
N ARG A 269 -13.79 -5.11 -10.12
CA ARG A 269 -14.69 -6.07 -9.47
C ARG A 269 -14.54 -6.31 -7.97
N ASP A 270 -13.56 -5.69 -7.31
CA ASP A 270 -13.36 -5.73 -5.85
C ASP A 270 -12.85 -4.36 -5.34
N ILE A 271 -13.48 -3.28 -5.83
CA ILE A 271 -13.26 -1.93 -5.32
C ILE A 271 -13.76 -1.88 -3.87
N LYS A 272 -12.88 -1.49 -2.95
CA LYS A 272 -13.14 -1.31 -1.52
C LYS A 272 -12.00 -0.47 -0.90
N PRO A 273 -12.18 0.11 0.29
CA PRO A 273 -11.15 0.97 0.90
C PRO A 273 -9.79 0.27 1.07
N GLY A 274 -9.77 -1.03 1.41
CA GLY A 274 -8.53 -1.82 1.49
C GLY A 274 -7.79 -2.05 0.17
N ASN A 275 -8.43 -1.80 -0.99
CA ASN A 275 -7.83 -1.90 -2.32
C ASN A 275 -7.62 -0.52 -2.98
N ILE A 276 -7.66 0.54 -2.17
CA ILE A 276 -7.38 1.92 -2.57
C ILE A 276 -6.22 2.39 -1.70
N LEU A 277 -5.01 2.44 -2.26
CA LEU A 277 -3.86 3.01 -1.56
C LEU A 277 -3.91 4.54 -1.65
N LEU A 278 -3.34 5.21 -0.66
CA LEU A 278 -3.16 6.66 -0.68
C LEU A 278 -1.69 6.99 -0.92
N ASP A 279 -1.48 7.95 -1.79
CA ASP A 279 -0.22 8.66 -1.96
C ASP A 279 -0.43 10.14 -1.62
N TRP A 280 0.66 10.87 -1.42
CA TRP A 280 0.62 12.33 -1.33
C TRP A 280 1.37 12.95 -2.50
N VAL A 281 0.89 14.08 -2.98
CA VAL A 281 1.62 14.90 -3.95
C VAL A 281 1.92 16.24 -3.33
N ASP A 282 3.21 16.53 -3.14
CA ASP A 282 3.69 17.87 -2.81
C ASP A 282 3.22 18.82 -3.92
N ASN A 283 2.29 19.69 -3.58
CA ASN A 283 1.96 20.84 -4.41
C ASN A 283 2.44 22.09 -3.69
N GLU A 284 2.81 23.13 -4.45
CA GLU A 284 3.24 24.43 -3.92
C GLU A 284 2.14 25.17 -3.11
N VAL A 285 1.01 24.52 -2.83
CA VAL A 285 -0.13 25.04 -2.07
C VAL A 285 -0.11 24.37 -0.69
N GLU A 286 -0.41 25.14 0.36
CA GLU A 286 -0.36 24.78 1.79
C GLU A 286 -1.27 23.61 2.23
N SER A 287 -1.83 22.82 1.31
CA SER A 287 -2.67 21.66 1.57
C SER A 287 -2.07 20.39 0.96
N ALA A 288 -1.90 19.34 1.77
CA ALA A 288 -1.49 18.03 1.27
C ALA A 288 -2.57 17.44 0.36
N ASN A 289 -2.23 17.16 -0.90
CA ASN A 289 -3.15 16.57 -1.86
C ASN A 289 -3.00 15.05 -1.85
N PHE A 290 -4.04 14.34 -1.40
CA PHE A 290 -4.06 12.88 -1.37
C PHE A 290 -4.49 12.33 -2.71
N VAL A 291 -3.72 11.37 -3.23
CA VAL A 291 -4.01 10.70 -4.50
C VAL A 291 -4.41 9.26 -4.23
N PRO A 292 -5.67 8.86 -4.53
CA PRO A 292 -6.08 7.48 -4.41
C PRO A 292 -5.56 6.66 -5.60
N LEU A 293 -5.01 5.49 -5.31
CA LEU A 293 -4.46 4.55 -6.27
C LEU A 293 -5.19 3.22 -6.16
N LEU A 294 -5.90 2.83 -7.22
CA LEU A 294 -6.53 1.51 -7.29
C LEU A 294 -5.46 0.42 -7.40
N CYS A 295 -5.58 -0.61 -6.56
CA CYS A 295 -4.67 -1.76 -6.55
C CYS A 295 -5.43 -3.09 -6.43
N ASP A 296 -4.71 -4.21 -6.52
CA ASP A 296 -5.25 -5.57 -6.39
C ASP A 296 -6.28 -5.96 -7.48
N PHE A 297 -5.81 -6.00 -8.72
CA PHE A 297 -6.57 -6.48 -9.88
C PHE A 297 -6.64 -8.01 -9.97
N GLY A 298 -6.35 -8.75 -8.90
CA GLY A 298 -6.39 -10.23 -8.88
C GLY A 298 -7.78 -10.81 -9.17
N THR A 299 -8.83 -10.03 -8.94
CA THR A 299 -10.22 -10.38 -9.30
C THR A 299 -10.69 -9.65 -10.56
N SER A 300 -9.83 -8.98 -11.32
CA SER A 300 -10.21 -8.23 -12.51
C SER A 300 -10.68 -9.12 -13.67
N LYS A 301 -11.33 -8.54 -14.69
CA LYS A 301 -11.68 -9.25 -15.92
C LYS A 301 -11.65 -8.35 -17.13
N THR A 302 -10.99 -8.82 -18.19
CA THR A 302 -11.12 -8.27 -19.53
C THR A 302 -12.48 -8.66 -20.12
N PHE A 303 -13.27 -7.68 -20.52
CA PHE A 303 -14.56 -7.92 -21.15
C PHE A 303 -14.40 -7.91 -22.68
N SER A 304 -14.38 -9.10 -23.29
CA SER A 304 -14.63 -9.28 -24.74
C SER A 304 -15.99 -9.94 -24.95
N ARG A 305 -16.61 -9.76 -26.12
CA ARG A 305 -17.94 -10.35 -26.45
C ARG A 305 -17.97 -11.88 -26.29
N ASP A 306 -16.82 -12.56 -26.35
CA ASP A 306 -16.72 -14.03 -26.33
C ASP A 306 -16.42 -14.60 -24.92
N THR A 307 -15.84 -13.82 -24.00
CA THR A 307 -15.36 -14.30 -22.67
C THR A 307 -16.43 -14.26 -21.57
N ILE A 308 -17.67 -13.87 -21.88
CA ILE A 308 -18.73 -13.70 -20.87
C ILE A 308 -19.22 -15.07 -20.34
N LYS A 309 -19.17 -16.12 -21.16
CA LYS A 309 -19.87 -17.40 -20.88
C LYS A 309 -19.12 -18.39 -19.98
N GLU A 310 -17.81 -18.31 -19.83
CA GLU A 310 -17.03 -19.42 -19.23
C GLU A 310 -16.71 -19.28 -17.73
N SER A 311 -17.02 -18.16 -17.07
CA SER A 311 -16.56 -17.88 -15.69
C SER A 311 -17.66 -17.53 -14.69
N GLU A 312 -18.91 -17.96 -14.90
CA GLU A 312 -20.08 -17.49 -14.15
C GLU A 312 -20.09 -17.90 -12.66
N HIS A 313 -19.47 -19.02 -12.28
CA HIS A 313 -19.62 -19.57 -10.92
C HIS A 313 -18.46 -19.26 -9.96
N THR A 314 -17.22 -19.21 -10.43
CA THR A 314 -16.05 -19.07 -9.54
C THR A 314 -15.76 -17.62 -9.12
N VAL A 315 -16.20 -16.63 -9.92
CA VAL A 315 -15.85 -15.22 -9.71
C VAL A 315 -16.89 -14.45 -8.89
N VAL A 316 -18.11 -14.96 -8.77
CA VAL A 316 -19.18 -14.31 -7.98
C VAL A 316 -18.89 -14.39 -6.48
N GLY A 317 -18.17 -15.42 -6.02
CA GLY A 317 -17.81 -15.61 -4.61
C GLY A 317 -16.56 -14.86 -4.13
N LEU A 318 -15.77 -14.26 -5.03
CA LEU A 318 -14.48 -13.62 -4.72
C LEU A 318 -14.59 -12.10 -4.51
N ARG A 319 -15.74 -11.62 -4.03
CA ARG A 319 -16.03 -10.19 -3.92
C ARG A 319 -16.40 -9.82 -2.50
N THR A 320 -15.94 -8.67 -2.06
CA THR A 320 -16.10 -8.22 -0.68
C THR A 320 -17.48 -7.56 -0.49
N ARG A 321 -18.22 -7.99 0.55
CA ARG A 321 -19.40 -7.24 1.05
C ARG A 321 -18.92 -6.05 1.89
N PRO A 322 -19.63 -4.92 1.92
CA PRO A 322 -20.89 -4.61 1.21
C PRO A 322 -20.69 -4.04 -0.21
N TYR A 323 -19.46 -3.96 -0.70
CA TYR A 323 -19.08 -3.33 -1.98
C TYR A 323 -19.54 -4.07 -3.26
N ARG A 324 -20.52 -4.98 -3.15
CA ARG A 324 -21.06 -5.75 -4.28
C ARG A 324 -22.57 -5.87 -4.18
N PRO A 325 -23.30 -5.94 -5.31
CA PRO A 325 -24.70 -6.31 -5.28
C PRO A 325 -24.92 -7.72 -4.69
N GLU A 326 -25.97 -7.86 -3.89
CA GLU A 326 -26.40 -9.15 -3.34
C GLU A 326 -27.31 -9.91 -4.31
N PHE A 327 -26.94 -11.12 -4.68
CA PHE A 327 -27.77 -11.98 -5.54
C PHE A 327 -27.40 -13.46 -5.43
N ILE A 328 -28.36 -14.32 -5.75
CA ILE A 328 -28.13 -15.77 -5.91
C ILE A 328 -27.83 -16.04 -7.38
N ALA A 329 -26.59 -16.41 -7.71
CA ALA A 329 -26.12 -16.58 -9.10
C ALA A 329 -26.99 -17.50 -9.97
N SER A 330 -27.54 -18.59 -9.40
CA SER A 330 -28.38 -19.55 -10.13
C SER A 330 -29.80 -19.05 -10.41
N SER A 331 -30.25 -17.98 -9.74
CA SER A 331 -31.58 -17.41 -9.90
C SER A 331 -31.70 -16.58 -11.19
N ALA A 332 -32.93 -16.34 -11.66
CA ALA A 332 -33.17 -15.44 -12.79
C ALA A 332 -32.64 -14.03 -12.53
N GLN A 333 -32.82 -13.53 -11.30
CA GLN A 333 -32.28 -12.24 -10.87
C GLN A 333 -30.74 -12.25 -10.85
N GLY A 334 -30.13 -13.34 -10.39
CA GLY A 334 -28.67 -13.49 -10.42
C GLY A 334 -28.09 -13.51 -11.83
N LYS A 335 -28.74 -14.21 -12.78
CA LYS A 335 -28.34 -14.15 -14.19
C LYS A 335 -28.46 -12.74 -14.78
N LYS A 336 -29.50 -12.00 -14.39
CA LYS A 336 -29.66 -10.59 -14.76
C LYS A 336 -28.54 -9.73 -14.17
N GLU A 337 -28.18 -9.95 -12.92
CA GLU A 337 -27.11 -9.24 -12.23
C GLU A 337 -25.75 -9.52 -12.90
N ILE A 338 -25.47 -10.78 -13.19
CA ILE A 338 -24.27 -11.25 -13.91
C ILE A 338 -24.18 -10.70 -15.33
N SER A 339 -25.28 -10.37 -16.00
CA SER A 339 -25.19 -9.72 -17.32
C SER A 339 -24.87 -8.22 -17.23
N HIS A 340 -24.89 -7.64 -16.03
CA HIS A 340 -24.66 -6.22 -15.76
C HIS A 340 -23.34 -5.98 -15.00
N GLN A 341 -22.36 -6.90 -15.06
CA GLN A 341 -21.12 -6.80 -14.26
C GLN A 341 -20.35 -5.48 -14.41
N LYS A 342 -20.47 -4.84 -15.59
CA LYS A 342 -19.84 -3.55 -15.86
C LYS A 342 -20.34 -2.40 -14.98
N THR A 343 -21.43 -2.60 -14.24
CA THR A 343 -21.98 -1.61 -13.31
C THR A 343 -21.56 -1.86 -11.86
N TRP A 344 -20.86 -2.97 -11.59
CA TRP A 344 -20.47 -3.36 -10.23
C TRP A 344 -19.42 -2.44 -9.62
N ASP A 345 -18.47 -1.94 -10.42
CA ASP A 345 -17.43 -1.05 -9.91
C ASP A 345 -18.02 0.32 -9.50
N LEU A 346 -19.05 0.80 -10.19
CA LEU A 346 -19.79 2.00 -9.79
C LEU A 346 -20.66 1.78 -8.56
N PHE A 347 -21.23 0.58 -8.40
CA PHE A 347 -21.93 0.21 -7.17
C PHE A 347 -20.98 0.24 -5.97
N ALA A 348 -19.80 -0.36 -6.10
CA ALA A 348 -18.76 -0.34 -5.09
C ALA A 348 -18.29 1.08 -4.78
N TRP A 349 -18.04 1.90 -5.81
CA TRP A 349 -17.68 3.31 -5.67
C TRP A 349 -18.75 4.10 -4.87
N ALA A 350 -20.03 3.82 -5.09
CA ALA A 350 -21.10 4.49 -4.35
C ALA A 350 -21.07 4.15 -2.86
N ILE A 351 -20.79 2.90 -2.49
CA ILE A 351 -20.60 2.48 -1.09
C ILE A 351 -19.40 3.21 -0.48
N VAL A 352 -18.23 3.18 -1.14
CA VAL A 352 -17.02 3.87 -0.64
C VAL A 352 -17.25 5.37 -0.48
N THR A 353 -17.97 5.99 -1.43
CA THR A 353 -18.36 7.40 -1.34
C THR A 353 -19.21 7.69 -0.10
N ILE A 354 -20.15 6.79 0.22
CA ILE A 354 -21.00 6.94 1.41
C ILE A 354 -20.18 6.75 2.69
N GLU A 355 -19.29 5.77 2.73
CA GLU A 355 -18.42 5.55 3.90
C GLU A 355 -17.50 6.74 4.18
N LEU A 356 -16.94 7.36 3.14
CA LEU A 356 -16.14 8.58 3.26
C LEU A 356 -16.99 9.74 3.79
N MET A 357 -18.12 10.04 3.14
CA MET A 357 -18.95 11.19 3.52
C MET A 357 -19.67 11.04 4.86
N ALA A 358 -19.82 9.81 5.35
CA ALA A 358 -20.39 9.51 6.65
C ALA A 358 -19.32 9.30 7.74
N ASP A 359 -18.04 9.28 7.34
CA ASP A 359 -16.89 8.96 8.17
C ASP A 359 -17.10 7.71 9.04
N ARG A 360 -17.53 6.62 8.40
CA ARG A 360 -17.66 5.30 9.03
C ARG A 360 -17.89 4.21 7.99
N SER A 361 -17.47 3.00 8.33
CA SER A 361 -17.81 1.81 7.56
C SER A 361 -19.29 1.47 7.65
N VAL A 362 -19.80 0.82 6.60
CA VAL A 362 -21.16 0.28 6.54
C VAL A 362 -21.14 -1.24 6.47
N ASP A 363 -22.15 -1.90 7.05
CA ASP A 363 -22.24 -3.36 7.07
C ASP A 363 -23.00 -3.91 5.85
N SER A 364 -23.85 -3.09 5.23
CA SER A 364 -24.69 -3.49 4.10
C SER A 364 -24.97 -2.35 3.11
N SER A 365 -25.36 -2.71 1.89
CA SER A 365 -25.80 -1.75 0.87
C SER A 365 -27.11 -1.04 1.22
N GLU A 366 -27.97 -1.70 2.00
CA GLU A 366 -29.22 -1.19 2.53
C GLU A 366 -28.95 -0.09 3.55
N GLU A 367 -28.06 -0.35 4.51
CA GLU A 367 -27.59 0.66 5.46
C GLU A 367 -26.92 1.84 4.74
N ALA A 368 -26.09 1.59 3.73
CA ALA A 368 -25.48 2.65 2.93
C ALA A 368 -26.54 3.56 2.30
N LEU A 369 -27.62 2.99 1.77
CA LEU A 369 -28.72 3.78 1.19
C LEU A 369 -29.47 4.58 2.27
N GLU A 370 -29.69 4.01 3.45
CA GLU A 370 -30.31 4.70 4.58
C GLU A 370 -29.46 5.90 5.04
N ILE A 371 -28.14 5.72 5.16
CA ILE A 371 -27.19 6.79 5.49
C ILE A 371 -27.17 7.87 4.41
N LEU A 372 -27.15 7.47 3.14
CA LEU A 372 -27.22 8.40 2.01
C LEU A 372 -28.47 9.29 2.11
N ASP A 373 -29.62 8.71 2.44
CA ASP A 373 -30.88 9.45 2.55
C ASP A 373 -30.97 10.33 3.79
N ALA A 374 -30.56 9.82 4.95
CA ALA A 374 -30.76 10.48 6.23
C ALA A 374 -29.68 11.53 6.55
N GLU A 375 -28.42 11.28 6.18
CA GLU A 375 -27.27 12.04 6.69
C GLU A 375 -26.54 12.82 5.59
N ILE A 376 -26.38 12.24 4.40
CA ILE A 376 -25.61 12.84 3.30
C ILE A 376 -26.51 13.72 2.42
N ALA A 377 -27.68 13.22 2.00
CA ALA A 377 -28.57 13.92 1.08
C ALA A 377 -28.98 15.33 1.54
N PRO A 378 -29.27 15.60 2.83
CA PRO A 378 -29.59 16.95 3.30
C PRO A 378 -28.46 17.96 3.10
N LYS A 379 -27.21 17.50 3.00
CA LYS A 379 -26.02 18.34 2.85
C LYS A 379 -25.62 18.54 1.39
N LEU A 380 -26.16 17.76 0.45
CA LEU A 380 -25.69 17.67 -0.93
C LEU A 380 -26.75 18.10 -1.94
N ASP A 381 -26.33 18.46 -3.15
CA ASP A 381 -27.27 18.79 -4.23
C ASP A 381 -28.04 17.54 -4.66
N GLU A 382 -29.36 17.67 -4.81
CA GLU A 382 -30.25 16.57 -5.19
C GLU A 382 -29.77 15.84 -6.45
N ALA A 383 -29.21 16.56 -7.42
CA ALA A 383 -28.66 15.96 -8.64
C ALA A 383 -27.47 15.03 -8.38
N ILE A 384 -26.60 15.36 -7.42
CA ILE A 384 -25.45 14.53 -7.04
C ILE A 384 -25.94 13.32 -6.24
N VAL A 385 -26.86 13.53 -5.30
CA VAL A 385 -27.51 12.44 -4.53
C VAL A 385 -28.14 11.43 -5.48
N ASN A 386 -28.86 11.90 -6.51
CA ASN A 386 -29.49 11.05 -7.50
C ASN A 386 -28.47 10.26 -8.34
N LEU A 387 -27.29 10.81 -8.62
CA LEU A 387 -26.21 10.05 -9.26
C LEU A 387 -25.70 8.93 -8.33
N ILE A 388 -25.38 9.23 -7.07
CA ILE A 388 -24.92 8.23 -6.10
C ILE A 388 -25.97 7.11 -5.94
N LYS A 389 -27.25 7.48 -5.78
CA LYS A 389 -28.38 6.53 -5.71
C LYS A 389 -28.50 5.66 -6.95
N SER A 390 -28.29 6.22 -8.14
CA SER A 390 -28.36 5.44 -9.39
C SER A 390 -27.27 4.36 -9.41
N ALA A 391 -26.05 4.68 -8.98
CA ALA A 391 -24.94 3.75 -8.88
C ALA A 391 -25.18 2.67 -7.80
N LEU A 392 -25.81 3.03 -6.68
CA LEU A 392 -26.19 2.11 -5.60
C LEU A 392 -27.46 1.28 -5.90
N SER A 393 -28.09 1.42 -7.07
CA SER A 393 -29.39 0.78 -7.30
C SER A 393 -29.35 -0.75 -7.27
N PHE A 394 -30.22 -1.35 -6.45
CA PHE A 394 -30.48 -2.80 -6.43
C PHE A 394 -31.03 -3.33 -7.75
N ASN A 395 -31.59 -2.47 -8.62
CA ASN A 395 -31.98 -2.86 -9.96
C ASN A 395 -30.83 -2.55 -10.94
N PRO A 396 -30.16 -3.58 -11.50
CA PRO A 396 -28.99 -3.37 -12.36
C PRO A 396 -29.28 -2.54 -13.62
N ASN A 397 -30.53 -2.49 -14.10
CA ASN A 397 -30.92 -1.68 -15.26
C ASN A 397 -30.90 -0.17 -14.97
N LEU A 398 -30.99 0.22 -13.69
CA LEU A 398 -30.99 1.62 -13.27
C LEU A 398 -29.58 2.11 -12.96
N ARG A 399 -28.60 1.20 -12.87
CA ARG A 399 -27.21 1.57 -12.65
C ARG A 399 -26.58 2.20 -13.90
N PRO A 400 -25.66 3.15 -13.74
CA PRO A 400 -24.93 3.72 -14.86
C PRO A 400 -24.13 2.64 -15.59
N HIS A 401 -24.20 2.67 -16.92
CA HIS A 401 -23.61 1.67 -17.80
C HIS A 401 -22.38 2.19 -18.57
N ASP A 402 -22.15 3.49 -18.47
CA ASP A 402 -21.06 4.24 -19.08
C ASP A 402 -20.41 5.07 -17.96
N THR A 403 -19.22 4.63 -17.55
CA THR A 403 -18.49 5.24 -16.44
C THR A 403 -17.98 6.63 -16.79
N ASP A 404 -17.58 6.88 -18.04
CA ASP A 404 -17.09 8.19 -18.42
C ASP A 404 -18.21 9.23 -18.49
N ASP A 405 -19.40 8.85 -18.98
CA ASP A 405 -20.59 9.72 -18.90
C ASP A 405 -20.99 10.00 -17.44
N PHE A 406 -20.97 8.98 -16.58
CA PHE A 406 -21.25 9.14 -15.14
C PHE A 406 -20.27 10.13 -14.48
N ARG A 407 -18.96 9.92 -14.71
CA ARG A 407 -17.87 10.78 -14.23
C ARG A 407 -17.99 12.21 -14.72
N ARG A 408 -18.18 12.43 -16.03
CA ARG A 408 -18.37 13.79 -16.57
C ARG A 408 -19.57 14.51 -15.97
N LYS A 409 -20.67 13.79 -15.68
CA LYS A 409 -21.83 14.36 -14.99
C LYS A 409 -21.51 14.73 -13.55
N LEU A 410 -20.84 13.85 -12.80
CA LEU A 410 -20.43 14.13 -11.43
C LEU A 410 -19.51 15.36 -11.35
N ASN A 411 -18.44 15.40 -12.15
CA ASN A 411 -17.48 16.51 -12.17
C ASN A 411 -18.18 17.83 -12.48
N LYS A 412 -19.07 17.83 -13.47
CA LYS A 412 -19.85 19.04 -13.81
C LYS A 412 -20.71 19.52 -12.65
N LEU A 413 -21.39 18.61 -11.94
CA LEU A 413 -22.24 18.98 -10.80
C LEU A 413 -21.40 19.46 -9.60
N THR A 414 -20.29 18.80 -9.30
CA THR A 414 -19.35 19.22 -8.26
C THR A 414 -18.80 20.62 -8.53
N GLU A 415 -18.38 20.90 -9.77
CA GLU A 415 -17.90 22.24 -10.16
C GLU A 415 -18.98 23.32 -10.08
N GLN A 416 -20.21 23.00 -10.47
CA GLN A 416 -21.34 23.91 -10.33
C GLN A 416 -21.63 24.23 -8.85
N ARG A 417 -21.57 23.22 -7.98
CA ARG A 417 -21.75 23.38 -6.55
C ARG A 417 -20.62 24.21 -5.93
N LYS A 418 -19.35 23.92 -6.23
CA LYS A 418 -18.18 24.71 -5.77
C LYS A 418 -18.33 26.18 -6.13
N LYS A 419 -18.67 26.48 -7.39
CA LYS A 419 -18.94 27.86 -7.85
C LYS A 419 -20.08 28.51 -7.08
N ARG A 420 -21.17 27.80 -6.83
CA ARG A 420 -22.31 28.38 -6.09
C ARG A 420 -21.94 28.70 -4.64
N LEU A 421 -21.20 27.83 -3.97
CA LEU A 421 -20.76 28.02 -2.57
C LEU A 421 -19.73 29.16 -2.44
N ALA A 422 -18.81 29.28 -3.41
CA ALA A 422 -17.83 30.37 -3.46
C ALA A 422 -18.45 31.76 -3.70
N TRP A 423 -19.69 31.84 -4.17
CA TRP A 423 -20.43 33.10 -4.35
C TRP A 423 -21.31 33.46 -3.14
N THR A 424 -21.52 32.53 -2.22
CA THR A 424 -22.34 32.73 -1.01
C THR A 424 -21.51 33.02 0.25
N ASN A 425 -20.20 32.75 0.20
CA ASN A 425 -19.20 33.22 1.16
C ASN A 425 -18.56 34.51 0.65
#